data_AF-A0A8T4K5P4-F1
#
_entry.id   AF-A0A8T4K5P4-F1
#
_cell.length_a   1.000
_cell.length_b   1.000
_cell.length_c   1.000
_cell.angle_alpha   90.00
_cell.angle_beta   90.00
_cell.angle_gamma   90.00
#
_symmetry.space_group_name_H-M   'P 1'
#
loop_
_entity.id
_entity.type
_entity.pdbx_description
1 polymer ?
#
loop_
_entity_poly.entity_id
_entity_poly.type
_entity_poly.pdbx_seq_one_letter_code
_entity_poly.pdbx_strand_id
1 'polypeptide(L)'
;MSKKRQKPVEEKKSTAEYYKLHKKAVEDLVSADESNSPKVSEAELRKYRSGTRKFKFAPWFKVVFVKFWFPAAVCFFFIWGLSAYVSNMLDLLAATGIALGMVTDLLTNNVLRFFESKEGENSRFMMFPKKGYLSFPLNILYSWVVLFLVFTLYNVINGAIVAVTQVTDQVPLGVEPILFGLFYLGFDTLLIEAKHLLKRIVSDAVKTTKRG
;
A
#
# COMPACT_ATOMS: atom_id res chain seq x y z
N MET A 1 17.15 -48.73 3.85
CA MET A 1 15.90 -49.49 3.62
C MET A 1 14.73 -48.52 3.56
N SER A 2 14.14 -48.32 2.37
CA SER A 2 13.04 -47.36 2.16
C SER A 2 11.73 -48.11 1.91
N LYS A 3 10.77 -48.02 2.83
CA LYS A 3 9.42 -48.57 2.66
C LYS A 3 8.67 -47.75 1.61
N LYS A 4 8.67 -48.23 0.37
CA LYS A 4 7.88 -47.68 -0.73
C LYS A 4 6.39 -47.94 -0.45
N ARG A 5 5.63 -46.90 -0.09
CA ARG A 5 4.16 -46.97 -0.01
C ARG A 5 3.61 -47.28 -1.41
N GLN A 6 3.01 -48.46 -1.56
CA GLN A 6 2.23 -48.80 -2.76
C GLN A 6 0.99 -47.88 -2.79
N LYS A 7 0.82 -47.15 -3.89
CA LYS A 7 -0.43 -46.42 -4.18
C LYS A 7 -1.48 -47.44 -4.63
N PRO A 8 -2.76 -47.30 -4.23
CA PRO A 8 -3.81 -48.15 -4.75
C PRO A 8 -3.96 -47.91 -6.26
N VAL A 9 -4.11 -49.00 -7.02
CA VAL A 9 -4.40 -48.97 -8.45
C VAL A 9 -5.82 -48.45 -8.61
N GLU A 10 -5.99 -47.29 -9.27
CA GLU A 10 -7.31 -46.78 -9.65
C GLU A 10 -7.92 -47.69 -10.71
N GLU A 11 -9.01 -48.37 -10.35
CA GLU A 11 -9.87 -49.06 -11.31
C GLU A 11 -10.38 -48.07 -12.35
N LYS A 12 -10.16 -48.38 -13.62
CA LYS A 12 -10.70 -47.61 -14.75
C LYS A 12 -12.22 -47.69 -14.72
N LYS A 13 -12.88 -46.71 -14.11
CA LYS A 13 -14.32 -46.50 -14.18
C LYS A 13 -14.74 -46.41 -15.63
N SER A 14 -15.76 -47.19 -16.00
CA SER A 14 -16.24 -47.26 -17.38
C SER A 14 -16.69 -45.87 -17.87
N THR A 15 -16.49 -45.55 -19.14
CA THR A 15 -16.90 -44.28 -19.74
C THR A 15 -18.40 -43.98 -19.57
N ALA A 16 -19.22 -45.02 -19.37
CA ALA A 16 -20.64 -44.90 -19.05
C ALA A 16 -20.93 -44.35 -17.64
N GLU A 17 -20.03 -44.55 -16.67
CA GLU A 17 -20.19 -43.94 -15.33
C GLU A 17 -19.88 -42.44 -15.35
N TYR A 18 -18.98 -41.98 -16.22
CA TYR A 18 -18.57 -40.58 -16.30
C TYR A 18 -19.70 -39.63 -16.70
N TYR A 19 -20.62 -40.09 -17.55
CA TYR A 19 -21.80 -39.31 -17.99
C TYR A 19 -23.04 -39.55 -17.14
N LYS A 20 -22.94 -40.35 -16.07
CA LYS A 20 -24.07 -40.62 -15.19
C LYS A 20 -24.26 -39.43 -14.26
N LEU A 21 -25.22 -38.57 -14.58
CA LEU A 21 -25.62 -37.44 -13.73
C LEU A 21 -25.97 -37.96 -12.32
N HIS A 22 -25.12 -37.61 -11.34
CA HIS A 22 -25.33 -37.91 -9.94
C HIS A 22 -26.41 -37.00 -9.36
N LYS A 23 -27.66 -37.22 -9.78
CA LYS A 23 -28.84 -36.43 -9.36
C LYS A 23 -28.94 -36.32 -7.84
N LYS A 24 -28.62 -37.40 -7.13
CA LYS A 24 -28.58 -37.43 -5.66
C LYS A 24 -27.58 -36.43 -5.07
N ALA A 25 -26.38 -36.31 -5.64
CA ALA A 25 -25.40 -35.33 -5.15
C ALA A 25 -25.85 -33.89 -5.43
N VAL A 26 -26.58 -33.65 -6.52
CA VAL A 26 -27.17 -32.35 -6.83
C VAL A 26 -28.32 -32.04 -5.88
N GLU A 27 -29.21 -33.00 -5.61
CA GLU A 27 -30.30 -32.88 -4.66
C GLU A 27 -29.78 -32.65 -3.22
N ASP A 28 -28.71 -33.35 -2.83
CA ASP A 28 -28.05 -33.17 -1.53
C ASP A 28 -27.41 -31.78 -1.41
N LEU A 29 -26.89 -31.21 -2.51
CA LEU A 29 -26.37 -29.83 -2.54
C LEU A 29 -27.47 -28.79 -2.49
N VAL A 30 -28.61 -29.04 -3.14
CA VAL A 30 -29.77 -28.12 -3.16
C VAL A 30 -30.54 -28.15 -1.84
N SER A 31 -30.56 -29.31 -1.16
CA SER A 31 -31.18 -29.52 0.16
C SER A 31 -30.16 -29.46 1.31
N ALA A 32 -28.99 -28.87 1.07
CA ALA A 32 -27.93 -28.77 2.07
C ALA A 32 -28.31 -27.78 3.18
N ASP A 33 -28.86 -28.30 4.27
CA ASP A 33 -29.05 -27.59 5.54
C ASP A 33 -28.09 -28.13 6.62
N GLU A 34 -27.99 -27.44 7.77
CA GLU A 34 -27.17 -27.86 8.92
C GLU A 34 -27.50 -29.29 9.41
N SER A 35 -28.73 -29.75 9.17
CA SER A 35 -29.22 -31.09 9.53
C SER A 35 -28.82 -32.20 8.54
N ASN A 36 -28.55 -31.86 7.27
CA ASN A 36 -28.27 -32.82 6.19
C ASN A 36 -26.79 -32.80 5.75
N SER A 37 -25.98 -31.91 6.33
CA SER A 37 -24.56 -31.79 6.02
C SER A 37 -23.76 -32.97 6.60
N PRO A 38 -22.83 -33.57 5.86
CA PRO A 38 -21.97 -34.62 6.40
C PRO A 38 -21.16 -34.07 7.58
N LYS A 39 -21.09 -34.83 8.69
CA LYS A 39 -20.28 -34.46 9.86
C LYS A 39 -18.79 -34.58 9.53
N VAL A 40 -18.23 -33.50 9.00
CA VAL A 40 -16.79 -33.40 8.72
C VAL A 40 -16.05 -33.14 10.01
N SER A 41 -14.96 -33.88 10.25
CA SER A 41 -14.12 -33.66 11.43
C SER A 41 -13.43 -32.29 11.39
N GLU A 42 -13.30 -31.65 12.56
CA GLU A 42 -12.52 -30.40 12.74
C GLU A 42 -11.12 -30.49 12.10
N ALA A 43 -10.48 -31.67 12.15
CA ALA A 43 -9.16 -31.92 11.57
C ALA A 43 -9.16 -31.85 10.02
N GLU A 44 -10.22 -32.33 9.37
CA GLU A 44 -10.37 -32.29 7.92
C GLU A 44 -10.77 -30.89 7.44
N LEU A 45 -11.65 -30.20 8.18
CA LEU A 45 -11.93 -28.79 7.95
C LEU A 45 -10.66 -27.94 8.05
N ARG A 46 -9.78 -28.25 9.01
CA ARG A 46 -8.51 -27.55 9.21
C ARG A 46 -7.48 -27.80 8.10
N LYS A 47 -7.60 -28.90 7.35
CA LYS A 47 -6.78 -29.19 6.16
C LYS A 47 -7.13 -28.30 4.98
N TYR A 48 -8.42 -27.95 4.83
CA TYR A 48 -8.91 -27.07 3.77
C TYR A 48 -9.05 -25.60 4.20
N ARG A 49 -8.93 -25.31 5.49
CA ARG A 49 -8.79 -23.96 6.03
C ARG A 49 -7.40 -23.42 5.69
N SER A 50 -7.21 -22.99 4.44
CA SER A 50 -6.01 -22.34 3.89
C SER A 50 -5.75 -20.94 4.47
N GLY A 51 -5.84 -20.79 5.80
CA GLY A 51 -5.84 -19.48 6.47
C GLY A 51 -5.00 -19.37 7.75
N THR A 52 -4.50 -20.47 8.33
CA THR A 52 -4.00 -20.41 9.72
C THR A 52 -2.55 -19.95 9.86
N ARG A 53 -1.81 -19.74 8.76
CA ARG A 53 -0.42 -19.25 8.83
C ARG A 53 -0.13 -18.17 7.78
N LYS A 54 -1.05 -17.22 7.61
CA LYS A 54 -0.70 -15.94 6.98
C LYS A 54 -0.08 -15.07 8.08
N PHE A 55 1.19 -14.68 7.92
CA PHE A 55 1.83 -13.69 8.79
C PHE A 55 0.87 -12.48 8.92
N LYS A 56 0.25 -12.32 10.09
CA LYS A 56 -0.65 -11.20 10.36
C LYS A 56 0.23 -9.98 10.63
N PHE A 57 0.68 -9.32 9.57
CA PHE A 57 1.33 -8.01 9.71
C PHE A 57 0.40 -7.05 10.44
N ALA A 58 0.97 -6.29 11.37
CA ALA A 58 0.23 -5.24 12.06
C ALA A 58 -0.38 -4.27 11.03
N PRO A 59 -1.62 -3.80 11.21
CA PRO A 59 -2.29 -2.93 10.23
C PRO A 59 -1.47 -1.69 9.86
N TRP A 60 -0.79 -1.08 10.83
CA TRP A 60 0.07 0.10 10.60
C TRP A 60 1.26 -0.19 9.68
N PHE A 61 1.85 -1.39 9.77
CA PHE A 61 3.02 -1.76 8.97
C PHE A 61 2.67 -1.81 7.48
N LYS A 62 1.48 -2.31 7.14
CA LYS A 62 0.99 -2.33 5.76
C LYS A 62 0.84 -0.91 5.20
N VAL A 63 0.34 0.01 6.02
CA VAL A 63 0.17 1.42 5.63
C VAL A 63 1.52 2.08 5.40
N VAL A 64 2.46 1.91 6.32
CA VAL A 64 3.83 2.43 6.19
C VAL A 64 4.53 1.86 4.96
N PHE A 65 4.44 0.55 4.75
CA PHE A 65 5.04 -0.10 3.58
C PHE A 65 4.49 0.47 2.27
N VAL A 66 3.17 0.60 2.14
CA VAL A 66 2.52 1.17 0.96
C VAL A 66 2.95 2.62 0.72
N LYS A 67 2.95 3.44 1.77
CA LYS A 67 3.34 4.85 1.69
C LYS A 67 4.82 5.08 1.42
N PHE A 68 5.67 4.13 1.79
CA PHE A 68 7.08 4.14 1.45
C PHE A 68 7.32 3.66 0.01
N TRP A 69 6.69 2.54 -0.35
CA TRP A 69 6.97 1.81 -1.57
C TRP A 69 6.55 2.56 -2.83
N PHE A 70 5.35 3.15 -2.85
CA PHE A 70 4.86 3.84 -4.04
C PHE A 70 5.72 5.07 -4.41
N PRO A 71 6.07 5.98 -3.48
CA PRO A 71 7.01 7.07 -3.78
C PRO A 71 8.40 6.59 -4.18
N ALA A 72 8.92 5.52 -3.55
CA ALA A 72 10.19 4.91 -3.94
C ALA A 72 10.14 4.39 -5.39
N ALA A 73 9.06 3.71 -5.77
CA ALA A 73 8.85 3.23 -7.13
C ALA A 73 8.76 4.38 -8.13
N VAL A 74 8.06 5.47 -7.79
CA VAL A 74 8.00 6.67 -8.65
C VAL A 74 9.38 7.29 -8.82
N CYS A 75 10.18 7.38 -7.76
CA CYS A 75 11.57 7.84 -7.85
C CYS A 75 12.40 6.95 -8.79
N PHE A 76 12.25 5.63 -8.71
CA PHE A 76 12.96 4.71 -9.60
C PHE A 76 12.58 4.93 -11.08
N PHE A 77 11.29 5.04 -11.40
CA PHE A 77 10.87 5.20 -12.80
C PHE A 77 11.12 6.60 -13.35
N PHE A 78 10.93 7.65 -12.55
CA PHE A 78 11.04 9.03 -13.01
C PHE A 78 12.45 9.56 -12.79
N ILE A 79 12.91 9.68 -11.54
CA ILE A 79 14.21 10.30 -11.25
C ILE A 79 15.37 9.46 -11.81
N TRP A 80 15.30 8.13 -11.78
CA TRP A 80 16.34 7.29 -12.40
C TRP A 80 16.03 6.91 -13.85
N GLY A 81 14.81 6.51 -14.14
CA GLY A 81 14.45 6.06 -15.49
C GLY A 81 14.28 7.20 -16.51
N LEU A 82 13.52 8.24 -16.15
CA LEU A 82 13.20 9.35 -17.05
C LEU A 82 14.34 10.38 -17.16
N SER A 83 15.24 10.47 -16.17
CA SER A 83 16.40 11.37 -16.24
C SER A 83 17.37 11.06 -17.38
N ALA A 84 17.38 9.83 -17.87
CA ALA A 84 18.15 9.46 -19.07
C ALA A 84 17.63 10.13 -20.35
N TYR A 85 16.37 10.57 -20.37
CA TYR A 85 15.69 11.16 -21.53
C TYR A 85 15.38 12.65 -21.35
N VAL A 86 15.27 13.12 -20.10
CA VAL A 86 14.94 14.50 -19.76
C VAL A 86 16.13 15.15 -19.06
N SER A 87 16.85 16.00 -19.78
CA SER A 87 18.04 16.69 -19.26
C SER A 87 17.70 17.85 -18.33
N ASN A 88 16.50 18.44 -18.45
CA ASN A 88 16.09 19.57 -17.62
C ASN A 88 15.55 19.08 -16.27
N MET A 89 16.26 19.43 -15.19
CA MET A 89 15.88 19.05 -13.83
C MET A 89 14.48 19.56 -13.45
N LEU A 90 14.08 20.76 -13.88
CA LEU A 90 12.77 21.30 -13.52
C LEU A 90 11.64 20.52 -14.18
N ASP A 91 11.81 20.12 -15.44
CA ASP A 91 10.83 19.32 -16.17
C ASP A 91 10.73 17.92 -15.55
N LEU A 92 11.88 17.34 -15.17
CA LEU A 92 11.94 16.06 -14.46
C LEU A 92 11.23 16.13 -13.10
N LEU A 93 11.46 17.18 -12.31
CA LEU A 93 10.80 17.38 -11.01
C LEU A 93 9.29 17.63 -11.18
N ALA A 94 8.89 18.43 -12.16
CA ALA A 94 7.49 18.68 -12.48
C ALA A 94 6.76 17.37 -12.86
N ALA A 95 7.35 16.59 -13.76
CA ALA A 95 6.82 15.28 -14.15
C ALA A 95 6.75 14.31 -12.96
N THR A 96 7.79 14.28 -12.13
CA THR A 96 7.84 13.45 -10.92
C THR A 96 6.76 13.85 -9.92
N GLY A 97 6.55 15.15 -9.68
CA GLY A 97 5.53 15.65 -8.76
C GLY A 97 4.11 15.32 -9.24
N ILE A 98 3.85 15.42 -10.55
CA ILE A 98 2.59 15.00 -11.15
C ILE A 98 2.39 13.49 -10.97
N ALA A 99 3.40 12.69 -11.30
CA ALA A 99 3.34 11.24 -11.16
C ALA A 99 3.12 10.79 -9.71
N LEU A 100 3.80 11.41 -8.74
CA LEU A 100 3.60 11.16 -7.32
C LEU A 100 2.15 11.45 -6.89
N GLY A 101 1.59 12.56 -7.36
CA GLY A 101 0.19 12.92 -7.11
C GLY A 101 -0.80 11.92 -7.67
N MET A 102 -0.60 11.53 -8.92
CA MET A 102 -1.43 10.54 -9.61
C MET A 102 -1.35 9.17 -8.92
N VAL A 103 -0.13 8.70 -8.61
CA VAL A 103 0.08 7.43 -7.90
C VAL A 103 -0.52 7.49 -6.50
N THR A 104 -0.42 8.61 -5.81
CA THR A 104 -1.01 8.78 -4.47
C THR A 104 -2.53 8.68 -4.50
N ASP A 105 -3.18 9.38 -5.44
CA ASP A 105 -4.65 9.36 -5.55
C ASP A 105 -5.19 8.04 -6.11
N LEU A 106 -4.59 7.52 -7.19
CA LEU A 106 -5.08 6.37 -7.93
C LEU A 106 -4.64 5.02 -7.34
N LEU A 107 -3.45 4.94 -6.74
CA LEU A 107 -2.90 3.69 -6.23
C LEU A 107 -2.84 3.70 -4.71
N THR A 108 -2.06 4.59 -4.10
CA THR A 108 -1.82 4.58 -2.65
C THR A 108 -3.13 4.68 -1.86
N ASN A 109 -3.98 5.66 -2.16
CA ASN A 109 -5.26 5.85 -1.46
C ASN A 109 -6.21 4.66 -1.68
N ASN A 110 -6.23 4.08 -2.88
CA ASN A 110 -7.09 2.92 -3.17
C ASN A 110 -6.60 1.65 -2.47
N VAL A 111 -5.29 1.41 -2.43
CA VAL A 111 -4.69 0.29 -1.69
C VAL A 111 -4.91 0.46 -0.18
N LEU A 112 -4.76 1.67 0.35
CA LEU A 112 -5.01 1.94 1.76
C LEU A 112 -6.48 1.68 2.12
N ARG A 113 -7.44 2.06 1.26
CA ARG A 113 -8.87 1.72 1.45
C ARG A 113 -9.11 0.21 1.37
N PHE A 114 -8.43 -0.50 0.48
CA PHE A 114 -8.54 -1.96 0.39
C PHE A 114 -8.04 -2.68 1.66
N PHE A 115 -7.08 -2.09 2.39
CA PHE A 115 -6.58 -2.62 3.65
C PHE A 115 -7.41 -2.24 4.88
N GLU A 116 -8.46 -1.43 4.73
CA GLU A 116 -9.33 -1.06 5.85
C GLU A 116 -10.14 -2.26 6.34
N SER A 117 -10.02 -2.59 7.63
CA SER A 117 -10.88 -3.62 8.24
C SER A 117 -12.24 -3.03 8.63
N LYS A 118 -12.26 -1.73 8.96
CA LYS A 118 -13.47 -0.93 9.18
C LYS A 118 -13.41 0.33 8.30
N GLU A 119 -14.55 0.73 7.75
CA GLU A 119 -14.65 1.90 6.88
C GLU A 119 -14.03 3.14 7.56
N GLY A 120 -13.06 3.76 6.89
CA GLY A 120 -12.41 4.98 7.36
C GLY A 120 -11.28 4.76 8.38
N GLU A 121 -10.89 3.53 8.71
CA GLU A 121 -9.78 3.25 9.63
C GLU A 121 -8.45 3.86 9.13
N ASN A 122 -8.18 3.80 7.82
CA ASN A 122 -6.94 4.31 7.23
C ASN A 122 -7.05 5.77 6.79
N SER A 123 -8.21 6.41 6.93
CA SER A 123 -8.44 7.82 6.58
C SER A 123 -7.51 8.79 7.31
N ARG A 124 -7.08 8.45 8.54
CA ARG A 124 -6.10 9.24 9.32
C ARG A 124 -4.73 9.33 8.66
N PHE A 125 -4.41 8.37 7.81
CA PHE A 125 -3.15 8.33 7.06
C PHE A 125 -3.30 8.95 5.67
N MET A 126 -4.45 9.50 5.29
CA MET A 126 -4.60 10.18 4.00
C MET A 126 -4.64 11.69 4.21
N MET A 127 -3.98 12.44 3.32
CA MET A 127 -4.10 13.90 3.35
C MET A 127 -5.54 14.31 3.01
N PHE A 128 -6.07 13.77 1.91
CA PHE A 128 -7.44 13.96 1.43
C PHE A 128 -8.21 12.62 1.39
N PRO A 129 -8.90 12.23 2.47
CA PRO A 129 -9.56 10.91 2.55
C PRO A 129 -10.85 10.82 1.72
N LYS A 130 -11.50 11.95 1.43
CA LYS A 130 -12.78 11.99 0.70
C LYS A 130 -12.57 11.66 -0.78
N LYS A 131 -13.41 10.78 -1.32
CA LYS A 131 -13.50 10.54 -2.78
C LYS A 131 -14.18 11.75 -3.41
N GLY A 132 -13.48 12.48 -4.27
CA GLY A 132 -14.07 13.57 -5.03
C GLY A 132 -13.14 14.01 -6.15
N TYR A 133 -13.70 14.61 -7.22
CA TYR A 133 -12.90 15.07 -8.35
C TYR A 133 -11.82 16.09 -7.97
N LEU A 134 -12.03 16.83 -6.86
CA LEU A 134 -11.04 17.75 -6.30
C LEU A 134 -9.90 17.06 -5.53
N SER A 135 -10.06 15.80 -5.08
CA SER A 135 -8.97 15.10 -4.37
C SER A 135 -7.78 14.87 -5.29
N PHE A 136 -8.04 14.60 -6.57
CA PHE A 136 -6.99 14.33 -7.56
C PHE A 136 -6.03 15.52 -7.76
N PRO A 137 -6.47 16.72 -8.20
CA PRO A 137 -5.57 17.87 -8.36
C PRO A 137 -4.96 18.33 -7.03
N LEU A 138 -5.67 18.18 -5.90
CA LEU A 138 -5.12 18.51 -4.59
C LEU A 138 -4.02 17.54 -4.14
N ASN A 139 -4.14 16.24 -4.47
CA ASN A 139 -3.08 15.26 -4.23
C ASN A 139 -1.85 15.53 -5.10
N ILE A 140 -2.04 16.03 -6.33
CA ILE A 140 -0.94 16.49 -7.19
C ILE A 140 -0.23 17.68 -6.58
N LEU A 141 -0.96 18.73 -6.20
CA LEU A 141 -0.38 19.91 -5.57
C LEU A 141 0.32 19.54 -4.26
N TYR A 142 -0.30 18.68 -3.45
CA TYR A 142 0.29 18.17 -2.22
C TYR A 142 1.61 17.43 -2.48
N SER A 143 1.64 16.58 -3.50
CA SER A 143 2.85 15.82 -3.85
C SER A 143 3.98 16.72 -4.33
N TRP A 144 3.68 17.83 -5.00
CA TRP A 144 4.65 18.87 -5.31
C TRP A 144 5.24 19.51 -4.05
N VAL A 145 4.41 19.82 -3.05
CA VAL A 145 4.87 20.35 -1.77
C VAL A 145 5.80 19.35 -1.07
N VAL A 146 5.41 18.08 -0.98
CA VAL A 146 6.26 17.04 -0.37
C VAL A 146 7.56 16.87 -1.16
N LEU A 147 7.49 16.80 -2.49
CA LEU A 147 8.67 16.69 -3.35
C LEU A 147 9.63 17.87 -3.15
N PHE A 148 9.11 19.09 -3.07
CA PHE A 148 9.91 20.29 -2.79
C PHE A 148 10.62 20.21 -1.44
N LEU A 149 9.94 19.73 -0.39
CA LEU A 149 10.54 19.53 0.93
C LEU A 149 11.64 18.46 0.90
N VAL A 150 11.39 17.34 0.23
CA VAL A 150 12.39 16.27 0.05
C VAL A 150 13.60 16.78 -0.72
N PHE A 151 13.39 17.48 -1.83
CA PHE A 151 14.46 18.06 -2.64
C PHE A 151 15.29 19.07 -1.84
N THR A 152 14.63 19.93 -1.07
CA THR A 152 15.30 20.90 -0.20
C THR A 152 16.13 20.17 0.87
N LEU A 153 15.60 19.11 1.47
CA LEU A 153 16.32 18.30 2.45
C LEU A 153 17.60 17.67 1.85
N TYR A 154 17.53 17.12 0.64
CA TYR A 154 18.71 16.60 -0.06
C TYR A 154 19.77 17.69 -0.27
N ASN A 155 19.37 18.89 -0.69
CA ASN A 155 20.30 20.01 -0.87
C ASN A 155 20.92 20.48 0.46
N VAL A 156 20.15 20.52 1.54
CA VAL A 156 20.65 20.87 2.88
C VAL A 156 21.65 19.82 3.37
N ILE A 157 21.35 18.54 3.22
CA ILE A 157 22.25 17.45 3.62
C ILE A 157 23.54 17.50 2.79
N ASN A 158 23.43 17.62 1.47
CA ASN A 158 24.61 17.72 0.60
C ASN A 158 25.43 18.96 0.92
N GLY A 159 24.81 20.12 1.15
CA GLY A 159 25.50 21.35 1.56
C GLY A 159 26.24 21.20 2.89
N ALA A 160 25.63 20.54 3.87
CA ALA A 160 26.27 20.25 5.15
C ALA A 160 27.46 19.29 5.00
N ILE A 161 27.34 18.26 4.16
CA ILE A 161 28.45 17.32 3.89
C ILE A 161 29.60 18.03 3.20
N VAL A 162 29.34 18.85 2.17
CA VAL A 162 30.36 19.62 1.46
C VAL A 162 31.06 20.60 2.41
N ALA A 163 30.32 21.26 3.31
CA ALA A 163 30.89 22.18 4.29
C ALA A 163 31.89 21.48 5.24
N VAL A 164 31.63 20.22 5.60
CA VAL A 164 32.50 19.44 6.51
C VAL A 164 33.65 18.77 5.75
N THR A 165 33.38 18.18 4.59
CA THR A 165 34.34 17.36 3.84
C THR A 165 35.22 18.15 2.87
N GLN A 166 34.82 19.39 2.52
CA GLN A 166 35.48 20.24 1.53
C GLN A 166 35.59 19.60 0.13
N VAL A 167 34.85 18.51 -0.12
CA VAL A 167 34.78 17.85 -1.43
C VAL A 167 33.67 18.52 -2.24
N THR A 168 34.04 19.30 -3.26
CA THR A 168 33.10 20.07 -4.10
C THR A 168 32.70 19.38 -5.40
N ASP A 169 33.50 18.41 -5.85
CA ASP A 169 33.40 17.91 -7.23
C ASP A 169 32.48 16.69 -7.38
N GLN A 170 31.86 16.25 -6.28
CA GLN A 170 30.94 15.12 -6.28
C GLN A 170 29.70 15.44 -5.46
N VAL A 171 28.54 14.97 -5.93
CA VAL A 171 27.31 14.97 -5.14
C VAL A 171 27.44 13.85 -4.10
N PRO A 172 27.63 14.16 -2.80
CA PRO A 172 27.97 13.14 -1.81
C PRO A 172 26.82 12.16 -1.56
N LEU A 173 25.58 12.64 -1.65
CA LEU A 173 24.37 11.86 -1.49
C LEU A 173 23.48 12.03 -2.72
N GLY A 174 23.52 11.03 -3.60
CA GLY A 174 22.61 10.92 -4.73
C GLY A 174 21.17 10.69 -4.29
N VAL A 175 20.22 11.04 -5.16
CA VAL A 175 18.80 10.74 -4.92
C VAL A 175 18.57 9.27 -5.28
N GLU A 176 18.41 8.42 -4.27
CA GLU A 176 18.15 6.98 -4.43
C GLU A 176 16.70 6.62 -4.07
N PRO A 177 16.07 5.62 -4.71
CA PRO A 177 14.67 5.26 -4.48
C PRO A 177 14.33 4.96 -3.02
N ILE A 178 15.20 4.23 -2.31
CA ILE A 178 14.97 3.83 -0.92
C ILE A 178 15.00 5.06 0.00
N LEU A 179 16.05 5.86 -0.09
CA LEU A 179 16.19 7.04 0.76
C LEU A 179 15.13 8.11 0.43
N PHE A 180 14.82 8.27 -0.86
CA PHE A 180 13.73 9.13 -1.31
C PHE A 180 12.39 8.70 -0.72
N GLY A 181 12.05 7.40 -0.79
CA GLY A 181 10.82 6.87 -0.22
C GLY A 181 10.73 7.10 1.29
N LEU A 182 11.87 7.00 2.00
CA LEU A 182 11.94 7.26 3.44
C LEU A 182 11.72 8.74 3.77
N PHE A 183 12.40 9.66 3.08
CA PHE A 183 12.21 11.11 3.27
C PHE A 183 10.80 11.54 2.89
N TYR A 184 10.27 11.02 1.79
CA TYR A 184 8.90 11.29 1.35
C TYR A 184 7.89 10.84 2.41
N LEU A 185 8.02 9.61 2.92
CA LEU A 185 7.18 9.11 4.02
C LEU A 185 7.31 10.01 5.27
N GLY A 186 8.54 10.40 5.62
CA GLY A 186 8.81 11.30 6.75
C GLY A 186 8.04 12.62 6.62
N PHE A 187 8.19 13.34 5.51
CA PHE A 187 7.46 14.59 5.29
C PHE A 187 5.95 14.40 5.15
N ASP A 188 5.49 13.33 4.50
CA ASP A 188 4.07 13.02 4.37
C ASP A 188 3.42 12.81 5.75
N THR A 189 4.04 12.01 6.62
CA THR A 189 3.57 11.82 8.00
C THR A 189 3.60 13.10 8.81
N LEU A 190 4.69 13.89 8.74
CA LEU A 190 4.80 15.18 9.43
C LEU A 190 3.70 16.17 9.01
N LEU A 191 3.42 16.30 7.71
CA LEU A 191 2.37 17.20 7.22
C LEU A 191 0.97 16.75 7.63
N ILE A 192 0.73 15.43 7.67
CA ILE A 192 -0.53 14.88 8.17
C ILE A 192 -0.70 15.18 9.67
N GLU A 193 0.36 15.03 10.47
CA GLU A 193 0.35 15.39 11.88
C GLU A 193 0.14 16.88 12.10
N ALA A 194 0.83 17.73 11.34
CA ALA A 194 0.63 19.18 11.36
C ALA A 194 -0.83 19.56 11.06
N LYS A 195 -1.46 18.94 10.06
CA LYS A 195 -2.90 19.10 9.78
C LYS A 195 -3.76 18.75 11.00
N HIS A 196 -3.46 17.64 11.68
CA HIS A 196 -4.23 17.22 12.85
C HIS A 196 -4.06 18.18 14.04
N LEU A 197 -2.85 18.69 14.26
CA LEU A 197 -2.57 19.70 15.28
C LEU A 197 -3.34 21.00 15.00
N LEU A 198 -3.28 21.52 13.76
CA LEU A 198 -4.02 22.71 13.36
C LEU A 198 -5.53 22.54 13.56
N LYS A 199 -6.10 21.39 13.18
CA LYS A 199 -7.52 21.10 13.40
C LYS A 199 -7.89 21.11 14.88
N ARG A 200 -7.04 20.57 15.75
CA ARG A 200 -7.28 20.59 17.21
C ARG A 200 -7.29 22.02 17.75
N ILE A 201 -6.26 22.81 17.42
CA ILE A 201 -6.14 24.22 17.84
C ILE A 201 -7.38 25.02 17.41
N VAL A 202 -7.79 24.91 16.15
CA VAL A 202 -8.99 25.60 15.65
C VAL A 202 -10.26 25.12 16.36
N SER A 203 -10.40 23.81 16.58
CA SER A 203 -11.57 23.27 17.26
C SER A 203 -11.67 23.72 18.73
N ASP A 204 -10.54 23.86 19.41
CA ASP A 204 -10.47 24.29 20.81
C ASP A 204 -10.72 25.80 20.91
N ALA A 205 -10.20 26.60 19.98
CA ALA A 205 -10.52 28.01 19.86
C ALA A 205 -12.03 28.23 19.67
N VAL A 206 -12.67 27.52 18.73
CA VAL A 206 -14.12 27.63 18.47
C VAL A 206 -14.96 27.23 19.69
N LYS A 207 -14.57 26.19 20.44
CA LYS A 207 -15.27 25.78 21.66
C LYS A 207 -15.15 26.83 22.77
N THR A 208 -14.00 27.50 22.86
CA THR A 208 -13.75 28.54 23.86
C THR A 208 -14.61 29.78 23.57
N THR A 209 -14.73 30.18 22.30
CA THR A 209 -15.59 31.32 21.90
C THR A 209 -17.09 31.03 22.06
N LYS A 210 -17.54 29.77 21.99
CA LYS A 210 -18.96 29.41 22.20
C LYS A 210 -19.39 29.30 23.67
N ARG A 211 -18.44 29.34 24.61
CA ARG A 211 -18.69 29.23 26.05
C ARG A 211 -18.62 30.56 26.81
N GLY A 212 -18.10 31.62 26.19
CA GLY A 212 -18.14 33.00 26.70
C GLY A 212 -19.27 33.77 26.05
#